data_AF-A0A958VPC0-F1
#
_entry.id   AF-A0A958VPC0-F1
#
_cell.length_a   1.000
_cell.length_b   1.000
_cell.length_c   1.000
_cell.angle_alpha   90.00
_cell.angle_beta   90.00
_cell.angle_gamma   90.00
#
_symmetry.space_group_name_H-M   'P 1'
#
loop_
_entity.id
_entity.type
_entity.pdbx_description
1 polymer ?
#
loop_
_entity_poly.entity_id
_entity_poly.type
_entity_poly.pdbx_seq_one_letter_code
_entity_poly.pdbx_strand_id
1 'polypeptide(L)'
;AAWNFADFGSEFRGDAMPHINQKGLVNFDRTPKNIFHWYKAALKPNKKMGQFFKGLQKYIADDNEKEVKIITNQKVILKDNYGYRTELKPFNNLVSYYANLIEGKNVFELYDETGKILDSLQIHYYKPDLRKIDELAVNFGTESYFKDSYDRIWVPLKEVSIINIKGEVKNSNTSTNIKETVDDPLYQSSVSDIEEIYIDVPKGSYEITIKLSKHGKNSALVYELSKEQNSIESGETINTLLINENPINIPHLEPFSKTDLKLTIDVDLGILIRSPKGKFSVSGILLKKKK
;
A
#
# COMPACT_ATOMS: atom_id res chain seq x y z
N ALA A 1 -18.54 1.94 -24.49
CA ALA A 1 -18.57 3.13 -23.60
C ALA A 1 -17.87 2.78 -22.29
N ALA A 2 -17.15 3.71 -21.66
CA ALA A 2 -16.53 3.50 -20.35
C ALA A 2 -17.52 3.89 -19.24
N TRP A 3 -17.69 3.02 -18.23
CA TRP A 3 -18.46 3.34 -17.03
C TRP A 3 -17.50 3.65 -15.86
N ASN A 4 -17.35 4.89 -15.42
CA ASN A 4 -17.98 6.15 -15.81
C ASN A 4 -16.88 7.18 -16.17
N PHE A 5 -17.24 8.39 -16.61
CA PHE A 5 -16.27 9.45 -16.83
C PHE A 5 -15.62 9.91 -15.51
N ALA A 6 -16.42 10.22 -14.48
CA ALA A 6 -15.93 10.70 -13.19
C ALA A 6 -16.36 9.76 -12.06
N ASP A 7 -15.59 9.75 -10.98
CA ASP A 7 -16.05 9.17 -9.71
C ASP A 7 -17.28 9.94 -9.22
N PHE A 8 -18.21 9.23 -8.58
CA PHE A 8 -19.49 9.80 -8.16
C PHE A 8 -19.99 9.19 -6.85
N GLY A 9 -20.85 9.94 -6.16
CA GLY A 9 -21.42 9.52 -4.87
C GLY A 9 -22.35 8.32 -5.04
N SER A 10 -22.19 7.34 -4.16
CA SER A 10 -22.98 6.12 -4.11
C SER A 10 -23.01 5.64 -2.66
N GLU A 11 -24.00 6.10 -1.90
CA GLU A 11 -24.06 5.97 -0.44
C GLU A 11 -23.83 4.55 0.09
N PHE A 12 -24.36 3.54 -0.59
CA PHE A 12 -24.26 2.14 -0.17
C PHE A 12 -22.92 1.47 -0.51
N ARG A 13 -21.98 2.18 -1.14
CA ARG A 13 -20.68 1.61 -1.47
C ARG A 13 -19.74 1.68 -0.28
N GLY A 14 -19.09 0.55 -0.02
CA GLY A 14 -17.82 0.53 0.67
C GLY A 14 -16.68 0.66 -0.35
N ASP A 15 -15.82 -0.34 -0.40
CA ASP A 15 -14.53 -0.34 -1.09
C ASP A 15 -13.50 0.60 -0.41
N ALA A 16 -12.44 0.96 -1.13
CA ALA A 16 -11.31 1.71 -0.58
C ALA A 16 -11.64 3.17 -0.22
N MET A 17 -12.69 3.74 -0.82
CA MET A 17 -13.26 5.03 -0.42
C MET A 17 -14.78 4.87 -0.27
N PRO A 18 -15.27 4.72 0.98
CA PRO A 18 -16.70 4.60 1.24
C PRO A 18 -17.53 5.72 0.61
N HIS A 19 -18.79 5.40 0.29
CA HIS A 19 -19.79 6.30 -0.30
C HIS A 19 -19.44 6.80 -1.71
N ILE A 20 -18.37 6.29 -2.35
CA ILE A 20 -17.90 6.73 -3.67
C ILE A 20 -17.76 5.52 -4.62
N ASN A 21 -18.26 5.66 -5.84
CA ASN A 21 -17.90 4.76 -6.94
C ASN A 21 -16.61 5.25 -7.60
N GLN A 22 -15.52 4.50 -7.43
CA GLN A 22 -14.17 4.88 -7.86
C GLN A 22 -13.81 4.42 -9.30
N LYS A 23 -14.79 4.00 -10.11
CA LYS A 23 -14.58 3.49 -11.48
C LYS A 23 -14.44 4.60 -12.54
N GLY A 24 -14.40 5.86 -12.15
CA GLY A 24 -14.24 7.00 -13.04
C GLY A 24 -12.88 7.03 -13.75
N LEU A 25 -12.84 7.59 -14.96
CA LEU A 25 -11.60 7.95 -15.64
C LEU A 25 -10.89 9.12 -14.93
N VAL A 26 -11.66 10.00 -14.30
CA VAL A 26 -11.18 11.10 -13.46
C VAL A 26 -11.67 10.91 -12.02
N ASN A 27 -10.93 11.50 -11.07
CA ASN A 27 -11.30 11.50 -9.66
C ASN A 27 -12.58 12.32 -9.40
N PHE A 28 -13.08 12.30 -8.18
CA PHE A 28 -14.29 13.03 -7.78
C PHE A 28 -14.15 14.55 -7.98
N ASP A 29 -12.95 15.10 -7.81
CA ASP A 29 -12.60 16.51 -8.11
C ASP A 29 -12.27 16.78 -9.59
N ARG A 30 -12.51 15.79 -10.46
CA ARG A 30 -12.23 15.80 -11.91
C ARG A 30 -10.75 15.81 -12.28
N THR A 31 -9.83 15.62 -11.35
CA THR A 31 -8.42 15.41 -11.69
C THR A 31 -8.25 14.10 -12.49
N PRO A 32 -7.54 14.11 -13.64
CA PRO A 32 -7.37 12.91 -14.45
C PRO A 32 -6.56 11.80 -13.78
N LYS A 33 -7.07 10.57 -13.81
CA LYS A 33 -6.30 9.37 -13.43
C LYS A 33 -5.43 8.90 -14.60
N ASN A 34 -4.50 7.97 -14.34
CA ASN A 34 -3.68 7.38 -15.40
C ASN A 34 -4.53 6.72 -16.51
N ILE A 35 -5.66 6.09 -16.16
CA ILE A 35 -6.55 5.47 -17.15
C ILE A 35 -7.15 6.49 -18.13
N PHE A 36 -7.42 7.74 -17.71
CA PHE A 36 -7.85 8.80 -18.62
C PHE A 36 -6.80 9.07 -19.70
N HIS A 37 -5.53 9.11 -19.32
CA HIS A 37 -4.43 9.32 -20.24
C HIS A 37 -4.22 8.15 -21.19
N TRP A 38 -4.46 6.93 -20.72
CA TRP A 38 -4.47 5.74 -21.57
C TRP A 38 -5.56 5.83 -22.65
N TYR A 39 -6.81 6.16 -22.28
CA TYR A 39 -7.89 6.41 -23.24
C TYR A 39 -7.53 7.52 -24.23
N LYS A 40 -6.89 8.60 -23.75
CA LYS A 40 -6.46 9.70 -24.61
C LYS A 40 -5.44 9.24 -25.66
N ALA A 41 -4.49 8.38 -25.30
CA ALA A 41 -3.51 7.81 -26.22
C ALA A 41 -4.16 6.88 -27.25
N ALA A 42 -5.07 6.01 -26.81
CA ALA A 42 -5.77 5.05 -27.67
C ALA A 42 -6.75 5.73 -28.64
N LEU A 43 -7.53 6.71 -28.17
CA LEU A 43 -8.60 7.35 -28.96
C LEU A 43 -8.12 8.53 -29.82
N LYS A 44 -6.88 9.00 -29.65
CA LYS A 44 -6.28 10.06 -30.47
C LYS A 44 -4.98 9.59 -31.11
N PRO A 45 -5.00 8.56 -31.98
CA PRO A 45 -3.79 7.97 -32.56
C PRO A 45 -2.95 8.97 -33.37
N ASN A 46 -3.59 9.98 -33.98
CA ASN A 46 -2.90 11.01 -34.77
C ASN A 46 -2.23 12.10 -33.91
N LYS A 47 -2.41 12.09 -32.59
CA LYS A 47 -1.76 13.03 -31.66
C LYS A 47 -0.70 12.28 -30.86
N LYS A 48 0.55 12.31 -31.34
CA LYS A 48 1.70 11.73 -30.67
C LYS A 48 1.82 12.23 -29.23
N MET A 49 1.84 11.30 -28.25
CA MET A 49 1.96 11.62 -26.83
C MET A 49 2.64 10.49 -26.05
N GLY A 50 3.27 10.84 -24.92
CA GLY A 50 3.85 9.90 -23.98
C GLY A 50 3.95 10.53 -22.59
N GLN A 51 3.71 9.76 -21.54
CA GLN A 51 3.93 10.19 -20.15
C GLN A 51 4.14 8.98 -19.24
N PHE A 52 4.82 9.18 -18.12
CA PHE A 52 4.92 8.15 -17.08
C PHE A 52 3.57 7.94 -16.39
N PHE A 53 3.34 6.71 -15.96
CA PHE A 53 2.23 6.40 -15.06
C PHE A 53 2.50 7.08 -13.72
N LYS A 54 1.61 7.97 -13.30
CA LYS A 54 1.75 8.68 -12.02
C LYS A 54 1.52 7.73 -10.85
N GLY A 55 2.41 7.76 -9.87
CA GLY A 55 2.37 6.92 -8.69
C GLY A 55 3.13 7.53 -7.52
N LEU A 56 3.44 6.69 -6.52
CA LEU A 56 4.21 7.12 -5.36
C LEU A 56 5.63 7.51 -5.76
N GLN A 57 6.08 8.68 -5.29
CA GLN A 57 7.45 9.15 -5.49
C GLN A 57 8.45 8.54 -4.52
N LYS A 58 7.99 7.83 -3.49
CA LYS A 58 8.82 7.10 -2.53
C LYS A 58 8.54 5.61 -2.70
N TYR A 59 9.60 4.82 -2.84
CA TYR A 59 9.56 3.36 -2.93
C TYR A 59 10.44 2.81 -1.81
N ILE A 60 9.85 2.02 -0.92
CA ILE A 60 10.56 1.40 0.19
C ILE A 60 10.39 -0.10 0.05
N ALA A 61 11.47 -0.82 -0.23
CA ALA A 61 11.45 -2.25 -0.49
C ALA A 61 12.84 -2.87 -0.29
N ASP A 62 12.89 -4.15 0.01
CA ASP A 62 14.15 -4.89 0.02
C ASP A 62 14.76 -5.03 -1.37
N ASP A 63 13.92 -5.31 -2.36
CA ASP A 63 14.28 -5.35 -3.78
C ASP A 63 14.34 -3.92 -4.35
N ASN A 64 15.32 -3.68 -5.22
CA ASN A 64 15.50 -2.42 -5.91
C ASN A 64 14.94 -2.45 -7.34
N GLU A 65 14.51 -3.60 -7.84
CA GLU A 65 13.81 -3.68 -9.11
C GLU A 65 12.39 -3.10 -8.99
N LYS A 66 12.05 -2.18 -9.89
CA LYS A 66 10.72 -1.57 -9.92
C LYS A 66 10.19 -1.45 -11.34
N GLU A 67 8.96 -1.88 -11.55
CA GLU A 67 8.24 -1.62 -12.80
C GLU A 67 7.89 -0.12 -12.93
N VAL A 68 8.38 0.51 -13.99
CA VAL A 68 8.00 1.84 -14.46
C VAL A 68 7.08 1.68 -15.68
N LYS A 69 5.85 2.19 -15.57
CA LYS A 69 4.88 2.16 -16.67
C LYS A 69 4.87 3.48 -17.41
N ILE A 70 4.73 3.42 -18.73
CA ILE A 70 4.60 4.59 -19.61
C ILE A 70 3.34 4.41 -20.45
N ILE A 71 2.53 5.46 -20.53
CA ILE A 71 1.37 5.53 -21.41
C ILE A 71 1.76 6.31 -22.66
N THR A 72 1.71 5.68 -23.83
CA THR A 72 2.10 6.32 -25.10
C THR A 72 1.43 5.69 -26.31
N ASN A 73 1.26 6.43 -27.39
CA ASN A 73 0.77 5.93 -28.70
C ASN A 73 1.85 5.96 -29.78
N GLN A 74 3.11 6.13 -29.39
CA GLN A 74 4.25 6.17 -30.29
C GLN A 74 5.42 5.45 -29.65
N LYS A 75 6.44 5.17 -30.46
CA LYS A 75 7.76 4.80 -29.94
C LYS A 75 8.32 5.97 -29.12
N VAL A 76 8.99 5.65 -28.02
CA VAL A 76 9.61 6.61 -27.10
C VAL A 76 11.03 6.16 -26.74
N ILE A 77 11.84 7.10 -26.27
CA ILE A 77 13.19 6.82 -25.75
C ILE A 77 13.18 7.14 -24.26
N LEU A 78 13.48 6.14 -23.43
CA LEU A 78 13.66 6.29 -21.99
C LEU A 78 15.14 6.50 -21.69
N LYS A 79 15.47 7.56 -20.95
CA LYS A 79 16.79 7.74 -20.34
C LYS A 79 16.72 7.46 -18.85
N ASP A 80 17.56 6.54 -18.38
CA ASP A 80 17.64 6.16 -16.96
C ASP A 80 18.72 6.94 -16.20
N ASN A 81 18.91 6.59 -14.92
CA ASN A 81 19.92 7.21 -14.05
C ASN A 81 21.36 7.00 -14.48
N TYR A 82 21.63 5.96 -15.25
CA TYR A 82 22.96 5.63 -15.75
C TYR A 82 23.24 6.34 -17.09
N GLY A 83 22.26 7.08 -17.61
CA GLY A 83 22.34 7.75 -18.90
C GLY A 83 22.07 6.83 -20.08
N TYR A 84 21.71 5.57 -19.84
CA TYR A 84 21.35 4.65 -20.91
C TYR A 84 20.05 5.09 -21.56
N ARG A 85 20.03 5.09 -22.90
CA ARG A 85 18.87 5.43 -23.71
C ARG A 85 18.30 4.17 -24.32
N THR A 86 17.10 3.80 -23.89
CA THR A 86 16.40 2.60 -24.36
C THR A 86 15.23 3.01 -25.25
N GLU A 87 15.20 2.47 -26.47
CA GLU A 87 14.04 2.59 -27.35
C GLU A 87 12.92 1.64 -26.87
N LEU A 88 11.73 2.18 -26.63
CA LEU A 88 10.58 1.41 -26.15
C LEU A 88 9.39 1.58 -27.10
N LYS A 89 8.73 0.47 -27.42
CA LYS A 89 7.54 0.42 -28.29
C LYS A 89 6.32 0.01 -27.46
N PRO A 90 5.19 0.74 -27.55
CA PRO A 90 4.00 0.42 -26.79
C PRO A 90 3.31 -0.84 -27.32
N PHE A 91 2.78 -1.63 -26.40
CA PHE A 91 1.76 -2.63 -26.65
C PHE A 91 0.46 -2.16 -25.98
N ASN A 92 -0.64 -2.05 -26.74
CA ASN A 92 -1.91 -1.48 -26.25
C ASN A 92 -1.75 -0.14 -25.51
N ASN A 93 -0.99 0.78 -26.12
CA ASN A 93 -0.70 2.10 -25.58
C ASN A 93 0.03 2.14 -24.22
N LEU A 94 0.64 1.02 -23.82
CA LEU A 94 1.42 0.89 -22.59
C LEU A 94 2.80 0.33 -22.89
N VAL A 95 3.76 0.75 -22.08
CA VAL A 95 5.10 0.17 -21.98
C VAL A 95 5.34 -0.15 -20.50
N SER A 96 5.89 -1.33 -20.24
CA SER A 96 6.43 -1.72 -18.95
C SER A 96 7.95 -1.80 -19.05
N TYR A 97 8.65 -1.11 -18.17
CA TYR A 97 10.10 -1.11 -18.07
C TYR A 97 10.52 -1.43 -16.64
N TYR A 98 11.30 -2.48 -16.43
CA TYR A 98 11.82 -2.85 -15.11
C TYR A 98 13.14 -2.13 -14.88
N ALA A 99 13.17 -1.23 -13.90
CA ALA A 99 14.32 -0.41 -13.57
C ALA A 99 14.99 -0.93 -12.30
N ASN A 100 16.31 -1.09 -12.34
CA ASN A 100 17.12 -1.34 -11.15
C ASN A 100 17.47 0.00 -10.48
N LEU A 101 16.78 0.33 -9.39
CA LEU A 101 16.92 1.61 -8.71
C LEU A 101 18.20 1.67 -7.89
N ILE A 102 18.80 2.86 -7.82
CA ILE A 102 19.86 3.18 -6.86
C ILE A 102 19.23 3.71 -5.57
N GLU A 103 19.81 3.39 -4.41
CA GLU A 103 19.31 3.92 -3.13
C GLU A 103 19.41 5.46 -3.14
N GLY A 104 18.34 6.13 -2.71
CA GLY A 104 18.17 7.58 -2.87
C GLY A 104 17.41 7.96 -4.14
N LYS A 105 17.81 9.09 -4.76
CA LYS A 105 17.06 9.72 -5.86
C LYS A 105 17.33 9.04 -7.21
N ASN A 106 16.26 8.68 -7.90
CA ASN A 106 16.22 8.14 -9.26
C ASN A 106 15.41 9.09 -10.15
N VAL A 107 15.93 9.46 -11.32
CA VAL A 107 15.34 10.33 -12.33
C VAL A 107 15.31 9.60 -13.67
N PHE A 108 14.14 9.62 -14.31
CA PHE A 108 13.92 9.10 -15.64
C PHE A 108 13.39 10.21 -16.54
N GLU A 109 13.92 10.30 -17.75
CA GLU A 109 13.46 11.26 -18.76
C GLU A 109 12.90 10.50 -19.96
N LEU A 110 11.71 10.91 -20.41
CA LEU A 110 11.03 10.33 -21.55
C LEU A 110 11.13 11.28 -22.74
N TYR A 111 11.59 10.78 -23.88
CA TYR A 111 11.73 11.55 -25.12
C TYR A 111 10.90 10.93 -26.24
N ASP A 112 10.52 11.76 -27.21
CA ASP A 112 10.06 11.28 -28.52
C ASP A 112 11.23 10.97 -29.47
N GLU A 113 10.91 10.45 -30.65
CA GLU A 113 11.89 10.11 -31.70
C GLU A 113 12.67 11.32 -32.23
N THR A 114 12.18 12.55 -32.02
CA THR A 114 12.88 13.78 -32.44
C THR A 114 13.85 14.29 -31.38
N GLY A 115 13.88 13.66 -30.20
CA GLY A 115 14.71 14.08 -29.07
C GLY A 115 14.05 15.13 -28.17
N LYS A 116 12.75 15.42 -28.35
CA LYS A 116 12.02 16.33 -27.47
C LYS A 116 11.59 15.60 -26.20
N ILE A 117 11.77 16.23 -25.03
CA ILE A 117 11.28 15.72 -23.75
C ILE A 117 9.74 15.74 -23.74
N LEU A 118 9.16 14.59 -23.40
CA LEU A 118 7.73 14.38 -23.23
C LEU A 118 7.32 14.48 -21.76
N ASP A 119 8.10 13.88 -20.86
CA ASP A 119 7.80 13.80 -19.43
C ASP A 119 9.05 13.40 -18.61
N SER A 120 8.98 13.55 -17.28
CA SER A 120 10.03 13.14 -16.35
C SER A 120 9.43 12.48 -15.11
N LEU A 121 10.09 11.45 -14.59
CA LEU A 121 9.70 10.75 -13.36
C LEU A 121 10.83 10.78 -12.34
N GLN A 122 10.51 11.10 -11.10
CA GLN A 122 11.43 11.00 -9.97
C GLN A 122 10.90 10.00 -8.95
N ILE A 123 11.76 9.06 -8.54
CA ILE A 123 11.49 8.05 -7.52
C ILE A 123 12.62 8.10 -6.48
N HIS A 124 12.28 8.15 -5.20
CA HIS A 124 13.23 7.97 -4.11
C HIS A 124 13.11 6.55 -3.57
N TYR A 125 14.17 5.77 -3.72
CA TYR A 125 14.24 4.38 -3.25
C TYR A 125 14.98 4.31 -1.92
N TYR A 126 14.43 3.54 -0.97
CA TYR A 126 15.07 3.23 0.31
C TYR A 126 14.85 1.77 0.66
N LYS A 127 15.82 1.16 1.34
CA LYS A 127 15.56 -0.13 1.99
C LYS A 127 14.76 0.07 3.28
N PRO A 128 13.93 -0.91 3.70
CA PRO A 128 13.19 -0.86 4.96
C PRO A 128 14.13 -1.08 6.17
N ASP A 129 15.12 -0.22 6.33
CA ASP A 129 16.16 -0.31 7.35
C ASP A 129 16.10 0.86 8.31
N LEU A 130 15.61 0.62 9.53
CA LEU A 130 15.52 1.60 10.63
C LEU A 130 16.88 2.09 11.16
N ARG A 131 18.00 1.63 10.58
CA ARG A 131 19.32 2.28 10.74
C ARG A 131 19.46 3.54 9.87
N LYS A 132 18.73 3.61 8.75
CA LYS A 132 18.81 4.68 7.74
C LYS A 132 17.56 5.55 7.66
N ILE A 133 16.40 5.02 8.03
CA ILE A 133 15.12 5.74 8.02
C ILE A 133 14.59 5.91 9.45
N ASP A 134 13.97 7.06 9.72
CA ASP A 134 13.40 7.39 11.05
C ASP A 134 12.05 6.69 11.30
N GLU A 135 11.35 6.30 10.24
CA GLU A 135 10.00 5.72 10.29
C GLU A 135 9.84 4.62 9.23
N LEU A 136 9.21 3.51 9.64
CA LEU A 136 8.77 2.43 8.77
C LEU A 136 7.31 2.07 9.09
N ALA A 137 6.43 2.21 8.11
CA ALA A 137 5.03 1.80 8.20
C ALA A 137 4.80 0.58 7.31
N VAL A 138 4.26 -0.50 7.87
CA VAL A 138 4.08 -1.79 7.19
C VAL A 138 2.60 -2.15 7.15
N ASN A 139 2.12 -2.47 5.95
CA ASN A 139 0.74 -2.83 5.63
C ASN A 139 0.59 -4.35 5.60
N PHE A 140 -0.33 -4.89 6.40
CA PHE A 140 -0.53 -6.32 6.55
C PHE A 140 -1.77 -6.77 5.77
N GLY A 141 -1.72 -7.97 5.22
CA GLY A 141 -2.87 -8.58 4.54
C GLY A 141 -3.07 -8.14 3.09
N THR A 142 -2.12 -7.37 2.53
CA THR A 142 -2.19 -6.83 1.16
C THR A 142 -0.81 -6.73 0.51
N GLU A 143 -0.82 -6.77 -0.82
CA GLU A 143 0.34 -6.60 -1.69
C GLU A 143 0.53 -5.14 -2.14
N SER A 144 -0.35 -4.24 -1.68
CA SER A 144 -0.41 -2.85 -2.13
C SER A 144 0.28 -1.90 -1.17
N TYR A 145 1.05 -0.96 -1.75
CA TYR A 145 1.43 0.25 -1.06
C TYR A 145 0.21 1.13 -0.81
N PHE A 146 0.15 1.76 0.35
CA PHE A 146 -0.92 2.69 0.69
C PHE A 146 -0.32 4.00 1.20
N LYS A 147 -0.86 5.14 0.76
CA LYS A 147 -0.51 6.45 1.29
C LYS A 147 -1.64 6.93 2.17
N ASP A 148 -1.37 7.10 3.45
CA ASP A 148 -2.39 7.53 4.41
C ASP A 148 -2.66 9.04 4.35
N SER A 149 -3.65 9.47 5.12
CA SER A 149 -4.06 10.86 5.32
C SER A 149 -2.96 11.78 5.87
N TYR A 150 -1.85 11.23 6.36
CA TYR A 150 -0.67 11.96 6.86
C TYR A 150 0.51 11.90 5.87
N ASP A 151 0.26 11.50 4.61
CA ASP A 151 1.26 11.30 3.56
C ASP A 151 2.33 10.23 3.87
N ARG A 152 2.07 9.33 4.84
CA ARG A 152 2.97 8.21 5.13
C ARG A 152 2.72 7.07 4.17
N ILE A 153 3.81 6.43 3.75
CA ILE A 153 3.77 5.27 2.86
C ILE A 153 3.80 4.00 3.69
N TRP A 154 2.68 3.28 3.68
CA TRP A 154 2.52 1.95 4.22
C TRP A 154 2.96 0.93 3.18
N VAL A 155 4.02 0.20 3.51
CA VAL A 155 4.73 -0.75 2.64
C VAL A 155 4.14 -2.14 2.85
N PRO A 156 3.77 -2.89 1.79
CA PRO A 156 3.24 -4.24 1.98
C PRO A 156 4.29 -5.14 2.63
N LEU A 157 3.87 -5.98 3.57
CA LEU A 157 4.74 -6.84 4.39
C LEU A 157 5.77 -7.64 3.56
N LYS A 158 5.38 -8.13 2.37
CA LYS A 158 6.27 -8.88 1.47
C LYS A 158 7.52 -8.14 1.01
N GLU A 159 7.54 -6.81 1.12
CA GLU A 159 8.67 -5.95 0.75
C GLU A 159 9.57 -5.63 1.98
N VAL A 160 9.29 -6.23 3.14
CA VAL A 160 9.92 -5.93 4.44
C VAL A 160 10.37 -7.21 5.15
N SER A 161 11.58 -7.65 4.85
CA SER A 161 12.21 -8.88 5.37
C SER A 161 12.62 -8.81 6.85
N ILE A 162 12.72 -7.60 7.41
CA ILE A 162 13.03 -7.45 8.85
C ILE A 162 11.87 -7.89 9.75
N ILE A 163 10.68 -8.16 9.20
CA ILE A 163 9.53 -8.67 9.95
C ILE A 163 9.33 -10.15 9.64
N ASN A 164 9.40 -10.97 10.67
CA ASN A 164 9.12 -12.41 10.62
C ASN A 164 7.84 -12.69 11.40
N ILE A 165 6.94 -13.45 10.79
CA ILE A 165 5.67 -13.84 11.41
C ILE A 165 5.64 -15.35 11.60
N LYS A 166 5.25 -15.77 12.79
CA LYS A 166 5.01 -17.17 13.13
C LYS A 166 3.51 -17.42 13.29
N GLY A 167 3.06 -18.57 12.80
CA GLY A 167 1.68 -19.01 12.82
C GLY A 167 1.20 -19.42 11.43
N GLU A 168 0.10 -20.15 11.36
CA GLU A 168 -0.60 -20.50 10.11
C GLU A 168 -1.43 -19.31 9.63
N VAL A 169 -0.73 -18.25 9.26
CA VAL A 169 -1.34 -16.95 9.02
C VAL A 169 -2.26 -16.93 7.81
N LYS A 170 -3.31 -16.11 7.88
CA LYS A 170 -4.28 -15.93 6.79
C LYS A 170 -4.55 -14.47 6.54
N ASN A 171 -4.67 -14.10 5.27
CA ASN A 171 -5.14 -12.77 4.91
C ASN A 171 -6.66 -12.68 5.13
N SER A 172 -7.09 -11.63 5.81
CA SER A 172 -8.50 -11.26 5.97
C SER A 172 -8.70 -9.88 5.36
N ASN A 173 -9.69 -9.78 4.47
CA ASN A 173 -9.98 -8.55 3.73
C ASN A 173 -11.49 -8.28 3.74
N THR A 174 -11.88 -7.00 3.78
CA THR A 174 -13.27 -6.56 3.65
C THR A 174 -13.38 -5.33 2.74
N SER A 175 -14.50 -5.20 2.03
CA SER A 175 -14.90 -3.96 1.33
C SER A 175 -15.76 -3.07 2.21
N THR A 176 -16.05 -3.43 3.46
CA THR A 176 -16.94 -2.64 4.29
C THR A 176 -16.21 -1.41 4.85
N ASN A 177 -16.92 -0.29 4.97
CA ASN A 177 -16.44 0.91 5.64
C ASN A 177 -15.99 0.58 7.07
N ILE A 178 -14.79 1.02 7.43
CA ILE A 178 -14.25 0.92 8.80
C ILE A 178 -14.54 2.23 9.53
N LYS A 179 -15.25 2.13 10.66
CA LYS A 179 -15.65 3.30 11.45
C LYS A 179 -14.43 4.04 12.01
N GLU A 180 -14.58 5.36 12.14
CA GLU A 180 -13.60 6.26 12.79
C GLU A 180 -12.23 6.32 12.11
N THR A 181 -12.19 6.08 10.80
CA THR A 181 -11.00 6.27 9.97
C THR A 181 -11.39 6.84 8.60
N VAL A 182 -10.44 7.53 7.98
CA VAL A 182 -10.49 7.90 6.55
C VAL A 182 -9.48 7.09 5.73
N ASP A 183 -8.68 6.28 6.43
CA ASP A 183 -7.67 5.40 5.87
C ASP A 183 -8.21 3.96 5.82
N ASP A 184 -9.46 3.78 5.36
CA ASP A 184 -10.13 2.48 5.26
C ASP A 184 -9.24 1.36 4.71
N PRO A 185 -8.48 1.55 3.61
CA PRO A 185 -7.67 0.47 3.03
C PRO A 185 -6.64 -0.12 4.00
N LEU A 186 -6.16 0.67 4.97
CA LEU A 186 -5.22 0.20 5.98
C LEU A 186 -5.87 -0.76 6.99
N TYR A 187 -7.16 -0.59 7.28
CA TYR A 187 -7.90 -1.38 8.27
C TYR A 187 -8.86 -2.40 7.63
N GLN A 188 -9.03 -2.34 6.31
CA GLN A 188 -9.78 -3.31 5.52
C GLN A 188 -8.98 -4.57 5.19
N SER A 189 -7.66 -4.54 5.40
CA SER A 189 -6.73 -5.65 5.22
C SER A 189 -6.04 -5.99 6.53
N SER A 190 -5.90 -7.28 6.82
CA SER A 190 -5.15 -7.74 7.99
C SER A 190 -4.60 -9.15 7.77
N VAL A 191 -3.60 -9.51 8.55
CA VAL A 191 -3.18 -10.91 8.73
C VAL A 191 -3.77 -11.41 10.05
N SER A 192 -4.40 -12.58 10.05
CA SER A 192 -4.92 -13.28 11.24
C SER A 192 -4.15 -14.57 11.52
N ASP A 193 -4.51 -15.26 12.61
CA ASP A 193 -3.87 -16.51 13.05
C ASP A 193 -2.36 -16.35 13.38
N ILE A 194 -1.97 -15.15 13.84
CA ILE A 194 -0.60 -14.81 14.24
C ILE A 194 -0.33 -15.33 15.66
N GLU A 195 0.78 -16.05 15.84
CA GLU A 195 1.28 -16.47 17.15
C GLU A 195 2.33 -15.47 17.68
N GLU A 196 3.27 -15.09 16.82
CA GLU A 196 4.37 -14.19 17.13
C GLU A 196 4.73 -13.33 15.91
N ILE A 197 5.10 -12.08 16.16
CA ILE A 197 5.79 -11.21 15.20
C ILE A 197 7.14 -10.85 15.80
N TYR A 198 8.21 -11.13 15.08
CA TYR A 198 9.56 -10.68 15.41
C TYR A 198 10.02 -9.64 14.39
N ILE A 199 10.49 -8.49 14.87
CA ILE A 199 11.01 -7.40 14.05
C ILE A 199 12.49 -7.21 14.36
N ASP A 200 13.35 -7.44 13.38
CA ASP A 200 14.79 -7.25 13.51
C ASP A 200 15.15 -5.76 13.39
N VAL A 201 15.36 -5.11 14.54
CA VAL A 201 15.72 -3.70 14.63
C VAL A 201 16.96 -3.52 15.50
N PRO A 202 17.80 -2.50 15.23
CA PRO A 202 18.98 -2.24 16.04
C PRO A 202 18.60 -1.73 17.44
N LYS A 203 19.54 -1.80 18.37
CA LYS A 203 19.39 -1.20 19.70
C LYS A 203 18.94 0.27 19.61
N GLY A 204 17.97 0.65 20.43
CA GLY A 204 17.45 2.02 20.49
C GLY A 204 16.08 2.12 21.14
N SER A 205 15.59 3.35 21.27
CA SER A 205 14.23 3.61 21.76
C SER A 205 13.27 3.76 20.58
N TYR A 206 12.15 3.07 20.63
CA TYR A 206 11.17 3.03 19.55
C TYR A 206 9.78 3.39 20.05
N GLU A 207 9.07 4.19 19.25
CA GLU A 207 7.63 4.30 19.33
C GLU A 207 7.01 3.32 18.33
N ILE A 208 6.17 2.43 18.86
CA ILE A 208 5.49 1.38 18.07
C ILE A 208 4.00 1.68 18.11
N THR A 209 3.36 1.64 16.95
CA THR A 209 1.90 1.68 16.84
C THR A 209 1.42 0.44 16.09
N ILE A 210 0.65 -0.41 16.76
CA ILE A 210 -0.03 -1.57 16.15
C ILE A 210 -1.43 -1.13 15.72
N LYS A 211 -1.73 -1.32 14.44
CA LYS A 211 -3.03 -1.05 13.84
C LYS A 211 -3.87 -2.32 13.86
N LEU A 212 -5.02 -2.26 14.50
CA LEU A 212 -5.95 -3.39 14.63
C LEU A 212 -7.31 -2.99 14.09
N SER A 213 -7.96 -3.94 13.41
CA SER A 213 -9.36 -3.82 13.00
C SER A 213 -10.12 -5.10 13.29
N LYS A 214 -11.41 -4.96 13.58
CA LYS A 214 -12.32 -6.10 13.72
C LYS A 214 -13.24 -6.16 12.53
N HIS A 215 -13.05 -7.13 11.65
CA HIS A 215 -13.97 -7.40 10.56
C HIS A 215 -15.26 -8.02 11.12
N GLY A 216 -16.42 -7.60 10.60
CA GLY A 216 -17.72 -8.17 10.94
C GLY A 216 -18.16 -9.26 9.95
N LYS A 217 -19.31 -9.88 10.21
CA LYS A 217 -20.01 -10.69 9.20
C LYS A 217 -20.59 -9.74 8.14
N ASN A 218 -20.17 -9.88 6.89
CA ASN A 218 -20.71 -9.08 5.79
C ASN A 218 -22.20 -9.40 5.59
N SER A 219 -23.08 -8.39 5.64
CA SER A 219 -24.37 -8.50 4.97
C SER A 219 -24.11 -8.42 3.47
N ALA A 220 -24.31 -9.52 2.73
CA ALA A 220 -24.05 -9.55 1.29
C ALA A 220 -24.78 -8.39 0.58
N LEU A 221 -24.03 -7.45 0.02
CA LEU A 221 -24.59 -6.41 -0.83
C LEU A 221 -24.93 -7.04 -2.19
N VAL A 222 -26.13 -6.76 -2.72
CA VAL A 222 -26.69 -7.38 -3.95
C VAL A 222 -25.78 -7.27 -5.19
N TYR A 223 -24.82 -6.34 -5.19
CA TYR A 223 -23.88 -6.14 -6.31
C TYR A 223 -22.53 -6.87 -6.14
N GLU A 224 -22.28 -7.51 -5.00
CA GLU A 224 -21.09 -8.34 -4.76
C GLU A 224 -21.30 -9.76 -5.30
N LEU A 225 -21.54 -9.88 -6.62
CA LEU A 225 -21.90 -11.14 -7.30
C LEU A 225 -20.77 -12.20 -7.35
N SER A 226 -19.61 -11.98 -6.70
CA SER A 226 -18.45 -12.85 -6.85
C SER A 226 -17.46 -12.88 -5.67
N LYS A 227 -17.82 -12.38 -4.48
CA LYS A 227 -16.91 -12.47 -3.32
C LYS A 227 -17.28 -13.68 -2.46
N GLU A 228 -16.34 -14.63 -2.34
CA GLU A 228 -16.43 -15.71 -1.36
C GLU A 228 -16.53 -15.11 0.05
N GLN A 229 -17.54 -15.57 0.79
CA GLN A 229 -17.75 -15.20 2.18
C GLN A 229 -16.74 -15.95 3.06
N ASN A 230 -15.61 -15.32 3.36
CA ASN A 230 -14.75 -15.80 4.44
C ASN A 230 -15.37 -15.44 5.78
N SER A 231 -16.14 -16.37 6.35
CA SER A 231 -16.58 -16.34 7.73
C SER A 231 -15.41 -16.70 8.65
N ILE A 232 -15.02 -15.80 9.55
CA ILE A 232 -14.11 -16.13 10.66
C ILE A 232 -14.96 -16.61 11.84
N GLU A 233 -14.74 -17.85 12.29
CA GLU A 233 -15.28 -18.40 13.54
C GLU A 233 -14.74 -17.62 14.75
N SER A 234 -15.58 -17.44 15.76
CA SER A 234 -15.29 -16.73 17.00
C SER A 234 -14.23 -17.46 17.82
N GLY A 235 -12.96 -17.16 17.58
CA GLY A 235 -11.86 -17.45 18.51
C GLY A 235 -11.98 -16.63 19.79
N GLU A 236 -11.27 -17.04 20.85
CA GLU A 236 -11.17 -16.28 22.10
C GLU A 236 -10.77 -14.83 21.81
N THR A 237 -11.52 -13.87 22.36
CA THR A 237 -11.22 -12.46 22.18
C THR A 237 -9.96 -12.11 22.96
N ILE A 238 -8.86 -11.89 22.23
CA ILE A 238 -7.62 -11.41 22.82
C ILE A 238 -7.82 -9.99 23.31
N ASN A 239 -7.46 -9.76 24.57
CA ASN A 239 -7.58 -8.47 25.23
C ASN A 239 -6.22 -7.87 25.60
N THR A 240 -5.11 -8.57 25.33
CA THR A 240 -3.76 -8.14 25.70
C THR A 240 -2.75 -8.62 24.65
N LEU A 241 -1.83 -7.74 24.25
CA LEU A 241 -0.59 -8.11 23.57
C LEU A 241 0.59 -7.86 24.50
N LEU A 242 1.66 -8.62 24.33
CA LEU A 242 2.97 -8.37 24.94
C LEU A 242 3.91 -7.86 23.85
N ILE A 243 4.61 -6.76 24.14
CA ILE A 243 5.71 -6.27 23.30
C ILE A 243 6.97 -6.22 24.13
N ASN A 244 7.93 -7.11 23.84
CA ASN A 244 9.11 -7.35 24.68
C ASN A 244 8.70 -7.48 26.16
N GLU A 245 7.72 -8.35 26.45
CA GLU A 245 7.11 -8.58 27.77
C GLU A 245 6.30 -7.42 28.37
N ASN A 246 6.24 -6.25 27.73
CA ASN A 246 5.39 -5.14 28.19
C ASN A 246 3.94 -5.37 27.73
N PRO A 247 2.97 -5.52 28.65
CA PRO A 247 1.58 -5.71 28.27
C PRO A 247 0.94 -4.42 27.75
N ILE A 248 0.12 -4.54 26.71
CA ILE A 248 -0.76 -3.50 26.21
C ILE A 248 -2.17 -4.06 26.01
N ASN A 249 -3.15 -3.39 26.62
CA ASN A 249 -4.54 -3.82 26.56
C ASN A 249 -5.15 -3.48 25.21
N ILE A 250 -5.87 -4.44 24.63
CA ILE A 250 -6.70 -4.26 23.44
C ILE A 250 -8.12 -3.90 23.91
N PRO A 251 -8.66 -2.72 23.54
CA PRO A 251 -10.04 -2.39 23.86
C PRO A 251 -11.01 -3.33 23.15
N HIS A 252 -12.22 -3.46 23.69
CA HIS A 252 -13.30 -4.14 22.98
C HIS A 252 -13.62 -3.39 21.69
N LEU A 253 -13.61 -4.10 20.56
CA LEU A 253 -13.95 -3.56 19.26
C LEU A 253 -15.34 -4.05 18.82
N GLU A 254 -16.17 -3.11 18.37
CA GLU A 254 -17.39 -3.41 17.63
C GLU A 254 -17.04 -3.89 16.21
N PRO A 255 -17.93 -4.64 15.53
CA PRO A 255 -17.74 -4.99 14.13
C PRO A 255 -17.50 -3.75 13.25
N PHE A 256 -16.52 -3.87 12.34
CA PHE A 256 -16.06 -2.81 11.43
C PHE A 256 -15.57 -1.56 12.16
N SER A 257 -14.84 -1.75 13.26
CA SER A 257 -14.14 -0.68 13.97
C SER A 257 -12.64 -0.98 14.07
N LYS A 258 -11.86 0.03 14.44
CA LYS A 258 -10.41 -0.03 14.54
C LYS A 258 -9.91 0.52 15.88
N THR A 259 -8.71 0.10 16.26
CA THR A 259 -7.95 0.74 17.33
C THR A 259 -6.46 0.78 16.98
N ASP A 260 -5.78 1.77 17.55
CA ASP A 260 -4.34 1.92 17.45
C ASP A 260 -3.74 1.72 18.84
N LEU A 261 -2.86 0.74 18.97
CA LEU A 261 -2.15 0.48 20.22
C LEU A 261 -0.76 1.07 20.14
N LYS A 262 -0.47 2.06 20.98
CA LYS A 262 0.79 2.81 20.93
C LYS A 262 1.56 2.68 22.24
N LEU A 263 2.86 2.42 22.13
CA LEU A 263 3.78 2.35 23.27
C LEU A 263 5.19 2.78 22.85
N THR A 264 5.99 3.15 23.84
CA THR A 264 7.43 3.35 23.68
C THR A 264 8.15 2.22 24.39
N ILE A 265 9.15 1.63 23.73
CA ILE A 265 10.01 0.61 24.33
C ILE A 265 11.47 0.90 24.01
N ASP A 266 12.33 0.56 24.95
CA ASP A 266 13.77 0.47 24.71
C ASP A 266 14.08 -0.96 24.27
N VAL A 267 14.78 -1.07 23.15
CA VAL A 267 15.11 -2.33 22.49
C VAL A 267 16.60 -2.53 22.58
N ASP A 268 17.03 -3.66 23.14
CA ASP A 268 18.42 -4.12 23.05
C ASP A 268 18.63 -5.02 21.82
N LEU A 269 17.71 -5.96 21.56
CA LEU A 269 17.73 -6.85 20.41
C LEU A 269 16.31 -7.16 19.93
N GLY A 270 15.92 -6.58 18.79
CA GLY A 270 14.65 -6.87 18.13
C GLY A 270 13.38 -6.54 18.95
N ILE A 271 12.24 -6.66 18.29
CA ILE A 271 10.92 -6.46 18.89
C ILE A 271 10.12 -7.74 18.72
N LEU A 272 9.72 -8.35 19.83
CA LEU A 272 8.82 -9.50 19.87
C LEU A 272 7.42 -9.04 20.27
N ILE A 273 6.44 -9.32 19.42
CA ILE A 273 5.02 -9.09 19.68
C ILE A 273 4.32 -10.44 19.74
N ARG A 274 3.61 -10.72 20.83
CA ARG A 274 2.87 -11.98 21.03
C ARG A 274 1.61 -11.76 21.87
N SER A 275 0.70 -12.71 21.83
CA SER A 275 -0.41 -12.77 22.77
C SER A 275 -0.11 -13.76 23.89
N PRO A 276 -0.44 -13.46 25.17
CA PRO A 276 -0.42 -14.46 26.25
C PRO A 276 -1.41 -15.60 26.02
N LYS A 277 -2.48 -15.35 25.25
CA LYS A 277 -3.57 -16.29 25.00
C LYS A 277 -4.00 -16.24 23.53
N GLY A 278 -3.96 -17.38 22.85
CA GLY A 278 -4.49 -17.51 21.48
C GLY A 278 -3.71 -16.75 20.42
N LYS A 279 -4.26 -16.76 19.21
CA LYS A 279 -3.71 -16.12 18.01
C LYS A 279 -4.40 -14.80 17.71
N PHE A 280 -3.64 -13.79 17.27
CA PHE A 280 -4.16 -12.44 17.03
C PHE A 280 -4.15 -12.05 15.54
N SER A 281 -4.72 -10.89 15.25
CA SER A 281 -4.68 -10.26 13.94
C SER A 281 -4.02 -8.88 13.99
N VAL A 282 -3.45 -8.44 12.87
CA VAL A 282 -2.83 -7.11 12.72
C VAL A 282 -3.11 -6.58 11.31
N SER A 283 -3.52 -5.32 11.22
CA SER A 283 -3.75 -4.59 9.96
C SER A 283 -2.51 -3.83 9.50
N GLY A 284 -1.69 -3.38 10.46
CA GLY A 284 -0.47 -2.63 10.17
C GLY A 284 0.40 -2.43 11.40
N ILE A 285 1.68 -2.16 11.16
CA ILE A 285 2.63 -1.77 12.21
C ILE A 285 3.37 -0.52 11.75
N LEU A 286 3.42 0.49 12.61
CA LEU A 286 4.24 1.68 12.45
C LEU A 286 5.36 1.68 13.48
N LEU A 287 6.59 1.79 13.01
CA LEU A 287 7.80 1.88 13.82
C LEU A 287 8.43 3.25 13.62
N LYS A 288 8.71 3.95 14.71
CA LYS A 288 9.45 5.21 14.72
C LYS A 288 10.64 5.09 15.66
N LYS A 289 11.84 5.32 15.15
CA LYS A 289 13.03 5.39 15.98
C LYS A 289 13.08 6.76 16.65
N LYS A 290 13.20 6.80 17.98
CA LYS A 290 13.42 8.06 18.70
C LYS A 290 14.88 8.48 18.53
N LYS A 291 15.08 9.78 18.29
CA LYS A 291 16.40 10.42 18.20
C LYS A 291 16.95 10.70 19.59
#